data_AF-A0AB33U8B8-F1
#
_entry.id   AF-A0AB33U8B8-F1
#
_cell.length_a   1.000
_cell.length_b   1.000
_cell.length_c   1.000
_cell.angle_alpha   90.00
_cell.angle_beta   90.00
_cell.angle_gamma   90.00
#
_symmetry.space_group_name_H-M   'P 1'
#
loop_
_entity.id
_entity.type
_entity.pdbx_description
1 polymer ?
#
loop_
_entity_poly.entity_id
_entity_poly.type
_entity_poly.pdbx_seq_one_letter_code
_entity_poly.pdbx_strand_id
1 'polypeptide(L)'
;MARTSNRRIKAEESVIDKVETNSFKTAIYTRISRDKKEKPSDSIENQIALCESYIKKNDGHNLVGIYKDIAKTGTEFERPDFEKLMTEVRTGKVNCIVVKDLSRFGRNYTELGNFIEKIFPFLDVRFIAVNDNLDTFHMEDPNKSLEVILKNIVNETYAKDISKKISTSHQIRIKQGGFICGAAPYGYKARKDEDGIRRLYVDENTAPIVKEIFKSYLKGLSTLDISKLLLEKKVYVATDYRKFGKAKADENKLIKAWMPTTILQVLKNRVYTGTLIQGRNQKHLFEGKKRERLSEEHWTITEDAHEAIISLDTFEKVQEKISSKSNPIKNSRKENKNAKDDTAFRGKLYCGICKRKMSVHRQKSGKKTVFYFSCNRFREFTTEKCGTSITEATLEKTVKEAFDTTLSNNSKSYKVYLNAYDNLKMEMGKKKGKEITEIERKILGFSRLQSEYYEKYVLGKWSKEDFEREKGLLSKKKAELESLKERQLAIFEKEAFELEERHKYLTALFKGKTKKWDKDFVDSIIDKIFIGKDNTIEIKFNFEEAPVLTEKLSRKVRRG
;
A
#
# COMPACT_ATOMS: atom_id res chain seq x y z
N MET A 1 91.26 -24.54 -31.85
CA MET A 1 90.26 -25.62 -31.85
C MET A 1 88.89 -25.01 -31.68
N ALA A 2 87.94 -25.45 -32.50
CA ALA A 2 86.56 -24.99 -32.50
C ALA A 2 85.71 -25.66 -31.41
N ARG A 3 84.52 -25.07 -31.22
CA ARG A 3 83.21 -25.68 -30.89
C ARG A 3 82.72 -25.76 -29.43
N THR A 4 81.52 -25.15 -29.26
CA THR A 4 80.27 -25.65 -28.60
C THR A 4 80.27 -25.77 -27.06
N SER A 5 79.17 -25.60 -26.31
CA SER A 5 77.72 -25.61 -26.55
C SER A 5 77.00 -24.95 -25.36
N ASN A 6 75.97 -24.12 -25.58
CA ASN A 6 74.55 -24.54 -25.57
C ASN A 6 74.10 -25.39 -24.37
N ARG A 7 74.18 -24.87 -23.13
CA ARG A 7 73.31 -25.37 -22.04
C ARG A 7 72.83 -24.36 -21.00
N ARG A 8 73.23 -23.08 -21.08
CA ARG A 8 72.74 -22.03 -20.15
C ARG A 8 71.54 -21.22 -20.64
N ILE A 9 71.22 -21.26 -21.94
CA ILE A 9 70.18 -20.40 -22.55
C ILE A 9 68.78 -21.06 -22.57
N LYS A 10 68.61 -22.27 -22.03
CA LYS A 10 67.31 -23.00 -22.06
C LYS A 10 66.54 -23.08 -20.74
N ALA A 11 66.97 -22.35 -19.71
CA ALA A 11 66.24 -22.26 -18.44
C ALA A 11 65.81 -20.82 -18.09
N GLU A 12 66.17 -19.82 -18.92
CA GLU A 12 65.69 -18.44 -18.81
C GLU A 12 64.28 -18.22 -19.40
N GLU A 13 63.65 -19.27 -19.94
CA GLU A 13 62.26 -19.27 -20.39
C GLU A 13 61.47 -20.37 -19.67
N SER A 14 61.02 -20.12 -18.43
CA SER A 14 59.80 -20.72 -17.83
C SER A 14 59.59 -20.34 -16.36
N VAL A 15 59.75 -19.07 -15.98
CA VAL A 15 59.01 -18.52 -14.83
C VAL A 15 58.68 -17.05 -15.10
N ILE A 16 57.92 -16.81 -16.17
CA ILE A 16 56.99 -15.67 -16.19
C ILE A 16 55.64 -16.31 -15.86
N ASP A 17 55.25 -16.27 -14.59
CA ASP A 17 53.83 -16.29 -14.24
C ASP A 17 53.58 -15.70 -12.84
N LYS A 18 52.92 -14.53 -12.90
CA LYS A 18 51.91 -13.99 -11.97
C LYS A 18 52.33 -13.55 -10.57
N VAL A 19 52.78 -12.30 -10.50
CA VAL A 19 52.34 -11.40 -9.43
C VAL A 19 50.89 -10.99 -9.75
N GLU A 20 49.91 -11.67 -9.16
CA GLU A 20 48.53 -11.13 -9.12
C GLU A 20 48.50 -9.98 -8.12
N THR A 21 48.41 -8.75 -8.63
CA THR A 21 48.00 -7.58 -7.89
C THR A 21 46.60 -7.83 -7.32
N ASN A 22 46.48 -7.91 -6.01
CA ASN A 22 45.25 -8.22 -5.27
C ASN A 22 44.22 -7.09 -5.48
N SER A 23 43.41 -7.18 -6.54
CA SER A 23 42.47 -6.14 -6.96
C SER A 23 41.08 -6.40 -6.36
N PHE A 24 40.59 -5.48 -5.53
CA PHE A 24 39.26 -5.54 -4.92
C PHE A 24 38.17 -5.31 -5.97
N LYS A 25 37.27 -6.29 -6.14
CA LYS A 25 36.03 -6.21 -6.91
C LYS A 25 35.04 -5.27 -6.21
N THR A 26 35.08 -4.02 -6.64
CA THR A 26 34.45 -2.87 -6.00
C THR A 26 33.12 -2.51 -6.63
N ALA A 27 32.09 -2.29 -5.82
CA ALA A 27 30.78 -1.81 -6.26
C ALA A 27 30.46 -0.44 -5.66
N ILE A 28 29.81 0.43 -6.44
CA ILE A 28 29.31 1.72 -5.97
C ILE A 28 27.82 1.59 -5.64
N TYR A 29 27.41 2.01 -4.45
CA TYR A 29 25.99 2.13 -4.10
C TYR A 29 25.59 3.58 -3.87
N THR A 30 24.50 4.00 -4.53
CA THR A 30 23.96 5.36 -4.42
C THR A 30 22.47 5.36 -4.15
N ARG A 31 22.03 6.38 -3.40
CA ARG A 31 20.62 6.50 -3.00
C ARG A 31 20.18 7.96 -2.91
N ILE A 32 19.00 8.23 -3.43
CA ILE A 32 18.36 9.56 -3.30
C ILE A 32 16.93 9.43 -2.75
N SER A 33 16.53 10.40 -1.93
CA SER A 33 15.18 10.53 -1.39
C SER A 33 14.57 11.81 -1.93
N ARG A 34 13.44 11.70 -2.64
CA ARG A 34 12.78 12.84 -3.32
C ARG A 34 12.20 13.92 -2.39
N ASP A 35 12.23 13.73 -1.08
CA ASP A 35 11.54 14.62 -0.12
C ASP A 35 12.30 15.93 0.21
N LYS A 36 13.57 16.09 -0.18
CA LYS A 36 14.33 17.34 0.05
C LYS A 36 14.52 18.09 -1.27
N LYS A 37 14.14 19.37 -1.29
CA LYS A 37 14.49 20.30 -2.38
C LYS A 37 15.96 20.11 -2.73
N GLU A 38 16.20 19.79 -4.00
CA GLU A 38 17.48 19.35 -4.52
C GLU A 38 18.59 20.37 -4.19
N LYS A 39 19.60 19.94 -3.43
CA LYS A 39 20.91 20.56 -3.48
C LYS A 39 21.65 19.91 -4.66
N PRO A 40 22.31 20.67 -5.55
CA PRO A 40 23.03 20.11 -6.69
C PRO A 40 24.02 19.00 -6.27
N SER A 41 24.65 19.14 -5.10
CA SER A 41 25.63 18.20 -4.54
C SER A 41 25.09 16.82 -4.12
N ASP A 42 23.77 16.61 -4.13
CA ASP A 42 23.13 15.36 -3.68
C ASP A 42 22.52 14.53 -4.82
N SER A 43 22.69 14.95 -6.08
CA SER A 43 22.30 14.15 -7.25
C SER A 43 23.02 12.79 -7.28
N ILE A 44 22.38 11.78 -7.88
CA ILE A 44 22.96 10.44 -8.00
C ILE A 44 24.26 10.50 -8.81
N GLU A 45 24.30 11.34 -9.84
CA GLU A 45 25.44 11.54 -10.72
C GLU A 45 26.64 12.08 -9.94
N ASN A 46 26.42 13.05 -9.04
CA ASN A 46 27.49 13.60 -8.20
C ASN A 46 27.98 12.61 -7.14
N GLN A 47 27.09 11.75 -6.63
CA GLN A 47 27.48 10.66 -5.72
C GLN A 47 28.37 9.64 -6.44
N ILE A 48 28.00 9.24 -7.66
CA ILE A 48 28.78 8.31 -8.48
C ILE A 48 30.13 8.93 -8.83
N ALA A 49 30.15 10.17 -9.33
CA ALA A 49 31.38 10.84 -9.71
C ALA A 49 32.37 10.96 -8.54
N LEU A 50 31.87 11.23 -7.33
CA LEU A 50 32.70 11.26 -6.12
C LEU A 50 33.30 9.87 -5.83
N CYS A 51 32.49 8.81 -5.81
CA CYS A 51 32.96 7.44 -5.56
C CYS A 51 33.93 6.95 -6.65
N GLU A 52 33.66 7.23 -7.92
CA GLU A 52 34.55 6.92 -9.04
C GLU A 52 35.88 7.67 -8.93
N SER A 53 35.84 8.94 -8.53
CA SER A 53 37.07 9.72 -8.31
C SER A 53 37.92 9.16 -7.16
N TYR A 54 37.28 8.60 -6.14
CA TYR A 54 37.98 7.93 -5.03
C TYR A 54 38.62 6.62 -5.50
N ILE A 55 37.87 5.79 -6.24
CA ILE A 55 38.37 4.53 -6.81
C ILE A 55 39.55 4.78 -7.76
N LYS A 56 39.49 5.81 -8.60
CA LYS A 56 40.59 6.16 -9.52
C LYS A 56 41.85 6.67 -8.82
N LYS A 57 41.72 7.24 -7.62
CA LYS A 57 42.85 7.77 -6.84
C LYS A 57 43.56 6.70 -6.01
N ASN A 58 42.89 5.59 -5.72
CA ASN A 58 43.42 4.52 -4.88
C ASN A 58 43.66 3.27 -5.73
N ASP A 59 44.91 2.87 -5.87
CA ASP A 59 45.28 1.64 -6.58
C ASP A 59 44.73 0.39 -5.87
N GLY A 60 44.38 -0.63 -6.65
CA GLY A 60 43.89 -1.92 -6.12
C GLY A 60 42.37 -2.06 -6.07
N HIS A 61 41.60 -1.16 -6.69
CA HIS A 61 40.14 -1.28 -6.81
C HIS A 61 39.71 -1.47 -8.28
N ASN A 62 38.96 -2.53 -8.57
CA ASN A 62 38.33 -2.78 -9.88
C ASN A 62 36.82 -2.55 -9.78
N LEU A 63 36.26 -1.60 -10.53
CA LEU A 63 34.82 -1.31 -10.50
C LEU A 63 34.03 -2.39 -11.26
N VAL A 64 33.20 -3.17 -10.54
CA VAL A 64 32.42 -4.28 -11.09
C VAL A 64 30.95 -3.92 -11.31
N GLY A 65 30.42 -2.92 -10.59
CA GLY A 65 29.02 -2.52 -10.75
C GLY A 65 28.65 -1.21 -10.03
N ILE A 66 27.58 -0.57 -10.52
CA ILE A 66 26.98 0.63 -9.93
C ILE A 66 25.50 0.38 -9.68
N TYR A 67 25.08 0.47 -8.42
CA TYR A 67 23.73 0.16 -7.94
C TYR A 67 23.04 1.44 -7.45
N LYS A 68 21.78 1.65 -7.87
CA LYS A 68 21.11 2.95 -7.70
C LYS A 68 19.67 2.77 -7.24
N ASP A 69 19.34 3.27 -6.06
CA ASP A 69 17.95 3.28 -5.56
C ASP A 69 17.37 4.71 -5.48
N ILE A 70 16.21 4.90 -6.11
CA ILE A 70 15.44 6.16 -6.06
C ILE A 70 14.23 5.97 -5.13
N ALA A 71 14.32 6.45 -3.90
CA ALA A 71 13.20 6.44 -2.97
C ALA A 71 12.19 7.55 -3.33
N LYS A 72 11.02 7.15 -3.86
CA LYS A 72 9.92 8.06 -4.22
C LYS A 72 9.29 8.73 -2.99
N THR A 73 9.30 8.07 -1.83
CA THR A 73 8.83 8.58 -0.55
C THR A 73 9.78 8.19 0.57
N GLY A 74 9.95 9.03 1.61
CA GLY A 74 10.82 8.74 2.76
C GLY A 74 10.46 7.50 3.60
N THR A 75 9.42 6.76 3.19
CA THR A 75 8.81 5.59 3.85
C THR A 75 8.79 4.34 2.97
N GLU A 76 9.23 4.39 1.71
CA GLU A 76 9.25 3.22 0.82
C GLU A 76 10.47 2.34 1.14
N PHE A 77 10.21 1.08 1.49
CA PHE A 77 11.22 0.12 1.94
C PHE A 77 11.80 -0.75 0.82
N GLU A 78 11.24 -0.68 -0.40
CA GLU A 78 11.71 -1.50 -1.52
C GLU A 78 13.03 -0.96 -2.07
N ARG A 79 14.10 -1.75 -1.95
CA ARG A 79 15.46 -1.44 -2.41
C ARG A 79 15.97 -2.54 -3.36
N PRO A 80 15.45 -2.61 -4.59
CA PRO A 80 15.74 -3.70 -5.51
C PRO A 80 17.22 -3.75 -5.91
N ASP A 81 17.90 -2.61 -6.06
CA ASP A 81 19.32 -2.61 -6.44
C ASP A 81 20.24 -2.89 -5.24
N PHE A 82 19.83 -2.52 -4.03
CA PHE A 82 20.49 -2.97 -2.80
C PHE A 82 20.41 -4.50 -2.63
N GLU A 83 19.25 -5.11 -2.86
CA GLU A 83 19.07 -6.57 -2.79
C GLU A 83 19.98 -7.31 -3.79
N LYS A 84 20.09 -6.77 -5.02
CA LYS A 84 21.02 -7.29 -6.04
C LYS A 84 22.47 -7.18 -5.58
N LEU A 85 22.88 -6.01 -5.10
CA LEU A 85 24.23 -5.80 -4.56
C LEU A 85 24.54 -6.82 -3.44
N MET A 86 23.63 -7.00 -2.49
CA MET A 86 23.82 -7.96 -1.40
C MET A 86 23.87 -9.41 -1.89
N THR A 87 23.19 -9.75 -2.98
CA THR A 87 23.27 -11.08 -3.61
C THR A 87 24.63 -11.28 -4.27
N GLU A 88 25.18 -10.26 -4.93
CA GLU A 88 26.51 -10.31 -5.53
C GLU A 88 27.63 -10.35 -4.48
N VAL A 89 27.44 -9.68 -3.35
CA VAL A 89 28.32 -9.78 -2.19
C VAL A 89 28.30 -11.21 -1.61
N ARG A 90 27.13 -11.81 -1.38
CA ARG A 90 27.01 -13.19 -0.87
C ARG A 90 27.57 -14.25 -1.81
N THR A 91 27.58 -13.98 -3.13
CA THR A 91 28.14 -14.88 -4.14
C THR A 91 29.63 -14.64 -4.41
N GLY A 92 30.27 -13.71 -3.70
CA GLY A 92 31.70 -13.39 -3.83
C GLY A 92 32.07 -12.65 -5.11
N LYS A 93 31.08 -12.11 -5.84
CA LYS A 93 31.30 -11.31 -7.06
C LYS A 93 31.77 -9.90 -6.73
N VAL A 94 31.37 -9.38 -5.56
CA VAL A 94 31.77 -8.09 -5.02
C VAL A 94 32.41 -8.31 -3.65
N ASN A 95 33.61 -7.79 -3.43
CA ASN A 95 34.31 -7.84 -2.14
C ASN A 95 34.67 -6.45 -1.60
N CYS A 96 34.28 -5.37 -2.29
CA CYS A 96 34.40 -4.01 -1.77
C CYS A 96 33.16 -3.17 -2.14
N ILE A 97 32.63 -2.39 -1.19
CA ILE A 97 31.47 -1.51 -1.39
C ILE A 97 31.88 -0.07 -1.08
N VAL A 98 31.59 0.86 -1.99
CA VAL A 98 31.89 2.29 -1.86
C VAL A 98 30.61 3.12 -1.88
N VAL A 99 30.44 3.98 -0.88
CA VAL A 99 29.33 4.92 -0.77
C VAL A 99 29.84 6.34 -0.50
N LYS A 100 29.04 7.36 -0.85
CA LYS A 100 29.36 8.76 -0.51
C LYS A 100 29.42 8.98 1.00
N ASP A 101 28.38 8.57 1.71
CA ASP A 101 28.20 8.72 3.15
C ASP A 101 27.37 7.54 3.69
N LEU A 102 27.48 7.26 4.98
CA LEU A 102 26.79 6.14 5.66
C LEU A 102 25.26 6.22 5.52
N SER A 103 24.73 7.43 5.39
CA SER A 103 23.29 7.68 5.23
C SER A 103 22.72 7.15 3.91
N ARG A 104 23.59 6.91 2.91
CA ARG A 104 23.21 6.25 1.65
C ARG A 104 22.93 4.77 1.85
N PHE A 105 23.73 4.08 2.66
CA PHE A 105 23.62 2.65 2.90
C PHE A 105 22.47 2.30 3.85
N GLY A 106 22.32 3.03 4.96
CA GLY A 106 21.28 2.75 5.97
C GLY A 106 20.88 3.97 6.79
N ARG A 107 19.62 4.02 7.24
CA ARG A 107 19.14 5.03 8.22
C ARG A 107 19.03 4.48 9.64
N ASN A 108 18.98 3.15 9.79
CA ASN A 108 18.75 2.50 11.06
C ASN A 108 20.10 2.04 11.65
N TYR A 109 20.47 2.60 12.81
CA TYR A 109 21.74 2.38 13.50
C TYR A 109 22.03 0.89 13.76
N THR A 110 21.00 0.16 14.22
CA THR A 110 21.14 -1.27 14.56
C THR A 110 21.41 -2.14 13.34
N GLU A 111 20.81 -1.81 12.19
CA GLU A 111 21.01 -2.57 10.96
C GLU A 111 22.37 -2.27 10.34
N LEU A 112 22.75 -0.98 10.24
CA LEU A 112 24.02 -0.56 9.67
C LEU A 112 25.21 -1.08 10.48
N GLY A 113 25.14 -1.01 11.81
CA GLY A 113 26.16 -1.56 12.70
C GLY A 113 26.32 -3.07 12.51
N ASN A 114 25.22 -3.82 12.42
CA ASN A 114 25.28 -5.27 12.16
C ASN A 114 25.95 -5.60 10.82
N PHE A 115 25.72 -4.81 9.77
CA PHE A 115 26.38 -5.00 8.48
C PHE A 115 27.89 -4.76 8.56
N ILE A 116 28.31 -3.63 9.13
CA ILE A 116 29.73 -3.22 9.17
C ILE A 116 30.53 -4.06 10.16
N GLU A 117 29.97 -4.42 11.33
CA GLU A 117 30.71 -5.10 12.40
C GLU A 117 30.67 -6.63 12.32
N LYS A 118 29.62 -7.20 11.73
CA LYS A 118 29.41 -8.66 11.72
C LYS A 118 29.37 -9.23 10.31
N ILE A 119 28.47 -8.72 9.47
CA ILE A 119 28.17 -9.36 8.18
C ILE A 119 29.32 -9.17 7.17
N PHE A 120 29.82 -7.94 7.01
CA PHE A 120 30.90 -7.66 6.06
C PHE A 120 32.24 -8.28 6.47
N PRO A 121 32.68 -8.23 7.74
CA PRO A 121 33.87 -8.94 8.17
C PRO A 121 33.73 -10.47 8.01
N PHE A 122 32.55 -11.03 8.31
CA PHE A 122 32.29 -12.45 8.12
C PHE A 122 32.34 -12.89 6.65
N LEU A 123 31.96 -12.00 5.73
CA LEU A 123 31.97 -12.24 4.28
C LEU A 123 33.26 -11.76 3.59
N ASP A 124 34.25 -11.29 4.35
CA ASP A 124 35.51 -10.70 3.85
C ASP A 124 35.28 -9.55 2.85
N VAL A 125 34.37 -8.63 3.21
CA VAL A 125 33.96 -7.50 2.38
C VAL A 125 34.48 -6.19 2.98
N ARG A 126 35.22 -5.42 2.18
CA ARG A 126 35.64 -4.05 2.51
C ARG A 126 34.50 -3.07 2.27
N PHE A 127 34.29 -2.13 3.19
CA PHE A 127 33.28 -1.10 3.08
C PHE A 127 33.91 0.28 3.26
N ILE A 128 33.60 1.20 2.35
CA ILE A 128 34.21 2.53 2.28
C ILE A 128 33.12 3.60 2.20
N ALA A 129 33.16 4.57 3.10
CA ALA A 129 32.34 5.78 3.05
C ALA A 129 33.23 7.02 2.88
N VAL A 130 33.20 7.61 1.69
CA VAL A 130 34.19 8.61 1.23
C VAL A 130 34.17 9.89 2.08
N ASN A 131 32.99 10.48 2.33
CA ASN A 131 32.90 11.72 3.12
C ASN A 131 33.06 11.49 4.62
N ASP A 132 32.78 10.29 5.10
CA ASP A 132 32.88 9.94 6.51
C ASP A 132 34.31 9.50 6.88
N ASN A 133 35.21 9.40 5.89
CA ASN A 133 36.57 8.86 5.99
C ASN A 133 36.62 7.48 6.65
N LEU A 134 35.60 6.66 6.39
CA LEU A 134 35.53 5.29 6.90
C LEU A 134 36.01 4.31 5.84
N ASP A 135 36.90 3.43 6.25
CA ASP A 135 37.40 2.31 5.45
C ASP A 135 37.60 1.10 6.37
N THR A 136 36.83 0.04 6.14
CA THR A 136 36.86 -1.13 7.02
C THR A 136 38.11 -2.00 6.88
N PHE A 137 38.94 -1.78 5.86
CA PHE A 137 40.20 -2.52 5.69
C PHE A 137 41.30 -2.08 6.66
N HIS A 138 41.20 -0.86 7.20
CA HIS A 138 42.11 -0.31 8.20
C HIS A 138 41.53 -0.36 9.63
N MET A 139 40.55 -1.25 9.89
CA MET A 139 39.86 -1.39 11.19
C MET A 139 40.63 -2.20 12.25
N GLU A 140 41.94 -2.25 12.18
CA GLU A 140 42.75 -2.70 13.33
C GLU A 140 42.73 -1.67 14.48
N ASP A 141 42.21 -0.46 14.25
CA ASP A 141 42.14 0.63 15.22
C ASP A 141 40.71 0.78 15.80
N PRO A 142 40.44 0.34 17.05
CA PRO A 142 39.14 0.42 17.72
C PRO A 142 38.57 1.85 17.83
N ASN A 143 39.40 2.87 17.65
CA ASN A 143 39.00 4.27 17.73
C ASN A 143 38.19 4.73 16.51
N LYS A 144 38.40 4.13 15.32
CA LYS A 144 37.68 4.54 14.09
C LYS A 144 36.24 4.00 14.03
N SER A 145 35.98 2.81 14.58
CA SER A 145 34.60 2.31 14.74
C SER A 145 33.81 3.20 15.71
N LEU A 146 34.44 3.60 16.82
CA LEU A 146 33.90 4.55 17.78
C LEU A 146 33.65 5.93 17.15
N GLU A 147 34.58 6.45 16.35
CA GLU A 147 34.43 7.75 15.67
C GLU A 147 33.21 7.77 14.74
N VAL A 148 32.95 6.68 14.04
CA VAL A 148 31.80 6.54 13.14
C VAL A 148 30.49 6.43 13.91
N ILE A 149 30.48 5.70 15.02
CA ILE A 149 29.33 5.64 15.94
C ILE A 149 29.06 7.05 16.51
N LEU A 150 30.10 7.76 16.96
CA LEU A 150 30.00 9.11 17.50
C LEU A 150 29.50 10.13 16.46
N LYS A 151 30.05 10.14 15.24
CA LYS A 151 29.59 11.04 14.16
C LYS A 151 28.11 10.81 13.82
N ASN A 152 27.67 9.56 13.82
CA ASN A 152 26.27 9.24 13.55
C ASN A 152 25.35 9.62 14.72
N ILE A 153 25.79 9.43 15.97
CA ILE A 153 25.07 9.93 17.16
C ILE A 153 24.96 11.46 17.10
N VAL A 154 26.03 12.17 16.74
CA VAL A 154 26.03 13.63 16.56
C VAL A 154 25.05 14.04 15.46
N ASN A 155 25.02 13.33 14.33
CA ASN A 155 24.08 13.61 13.24
C ASN A 155 22.61 13.35 13.64
N GLU A 156 22.34 12.29 14.40
CA GLU A 156 20.99 11.99 14.89
C GLU A 156 20.55 12.98 15.96
N THR A 157 21.42 13.32 16.92
CA THR A 157 21.14 14.34 17.94
C THR A 157 20.92 15.70 17.29
N TYR A 158 21.68 16.04 16.24
CA TYR A 158 21.48 17.26 15.45
C TYR A 158 20.13 17.26 14.72
N ALA A 159 19.71 16.14 14.13
CA ALA A 159 18.39 16.01 13.51
C ALA A 159 17.24 16.14 14.54
N LYS A 160 17.39 15.55 15.73
CA LYS A 160 16.45 15.69 16.85
C LYS A 160 16.38 17.13 17.34
N ASP A 161 17.52 17.80 17.49
CA ASP A 161 17.61 19.19 17.91
C ASP A 161 16.97 20.14 16.89
N ILE A 162 17.23 19.95 15.58
CA ILE A 162 16.54 20.70 14.51
C ILE A 162 15.02 20.49 14.61
N SER A 163 14.56 19.25 14.76
CA SER A 163 13.12 18.97 14.89
C SER A 163 12.52 19.67 16.10
N LYS A 164 13.23 19.68 17.24
CA LYS A 164 12.81 20.38 18.46
C LYS A 164 12.75 21.89 18.23
N LYS A 165 13.80 22.49 17.65
CA LYS A 165 13.87 23.92 17.29
C LYS A 165 12.76 24.34 16.33
N ILE A 166 12.45 23.54 15.31
CA ILE A 166 11.33 23.82 14.38
C ILE A 166 9.99 23.77 15.13
N SER A 167 9.79 22.77 15.98
CA SER A 167 8.56 22.65 16.78
C SER A 167 8.38 23.84 17.71
N THR A 168 9.43 24.23 18.43
CA THR A 168 9.42 25.40 19.31
C THR A 168 9.20 26.69 18.52
N SER A 169 9.86 26.87 17.36
CA SER A 169 9.63 28.02 16.48
C SER A 169 8.19 28.10 15.97
N HIS A 170 7.57 26.96 15.65
CA HIS A 170 6.15 26.90 15.31
C HIS A 170 5.27 27.30 16.50
N GLN A 171 5.53 26.78 17.70
CA GLN A 171 4.77 27.16 18.90
C GLN A 171 4.85 28.66 19.19
N ILE A 172 6.04 29.26 19.07
CA ILE A 172 6.23 30.71 19.22
C ILE A 172 5.40 31.47 18.18
N ARG A 173 5.47 31.06 16.90
CA ARG A 173 4.67 31.70 15.84
C ARG A 173 3.17 31.57 16.06
N ILE A 174 2.68 30.43 16.57
CA ILE A 174 1.25 30.26 16.90
C ILE A 174 0.83 31.24 17.99
N LYS A 175 1.65 31.39 19.05
CA LYS A 175 1.40 32.35 20.14
C LYS A 175 1.39 33.80 19.64
N GLN A 176 2.16 34.12 18.61
CA GLN A 176 2.20 35.44 17.96
C GLN A 176 1.08 35.66 16.92
N GLY A 177 0.07 34.79 16.85
CA GLY A 177 -1.05 34.88 15.90
C GLY A 177 -0.73 34.36 14.49
N GLY A 178 0.40 33.67 14.30
CA GLY A 178 0.82 33.12 13.02
C GLY A 178 -0.01 31.90 12.58
N PHE A 179 -0.35 31.86 11.29
CA PHE A 179 -1.03 30.77 10.60
C PHE A 179 -0.04 29.75 10.01
N ILE A 180 0.05 28.57 10.63
CA ILE A 180 1.04 27.53 10.24
C ILE A 180 0.49 26.54 9.20
N CYS A 181 -0.83 26.41 9.08
CA CYS A 181 -1.45 25.45 8.19
C CYS A 181 -1.14 25.73 6.70
N GLY A 182 -1.17 24.69 5.87
CA GLY A 182 -0.81 24.79 4.44
C GLY A 182 -1.71 25.78 3.68
N ALA A 183 -3.00 25.47 3.56
CA ALA A 183 -3.97 26.27 2.82
C ALA A 183 -4.86 27.10 3.73
N ALA A 184 -5.06 28.38 3.39
CA ALA A 184 -5.96 29.29 4.10
C ALA A 184 -7.42 28.79 4.03
N PRO A 185 -8.22 28.97 5.10
CA PRO A 185 -9.66 28.72 5.07
C PRO A 185 -10.37 29.58 4.02
N TYR A 186 -11.49 29.09 3.47
CA TYR A 186 -12.27 29.83 2.49
C TYR A 186 -12.81 31.13 3.10
N GLY A 187 -12.69 32.27 2.42
CA GLY A 187 -12.96 33.60 2.99
C GLY A 187 -11.69 34.37 3.38
N TYR A 188 -10.55 33.70 3.50
CA TYR A 188 -9.27 34.31 3.87
C TYR A 188 -8.15 33.98 2.88
N LYS A 189 -7.17 34.87 2.81
CA LYS A 189 -5.86 34.67 2.15
C LYS A 189 -4.77 34.72 3.21
N ALA A 190 -3.78 33.84 3.08
CA ALA A 190 -2.63 33.84 3.99
C ALA A 190 -1.46 34.56 3.32
N ARG A 191 -0.96 35.62 3.93
CA ARG A 191 0.22 36.38 3.47
C ARG A 191 1.27 36.42 4.57
N LYS A 192 2.54 36.64 4.19
CA LYS A 192 3.61 36.90 5.16
C LYS A 192 3.72 38.40 5.36
N ASP A 193 3.87 38.79 6.61
CA ASP A 193 4.02 40.18 7.01
C ASP A 193 5.50 40.56 7.02
N GLU A 194 5.80 41.81 7.32
CA GLU A 194 7.17 42.35 7.38
C GLU A 194 8.01 41.60 8.42
N ASP A 195 7.39 41.15 9.53
CA ASP A 195 8.02 40.31 10.56
C ASP A 195 8.33 38.87 10.10
N GLY A 196 7.98 38.51 8.85
CA GLY A 196 8.12 37.16 8.30
C GLY A 196 7.09 36.14 8.81
N ILE A 197 6.19 36.56 9.71
CA ILE A 197 5.07 35.76 10.23
C ILE A 197 3.95 35.71 9.19
N ARG A 198 3.39 34.53 8.96
CA ARG A 198 2.27 34.34 8.02
C ARG A 198 0.95 34.55 8.74
N ARG A 199 0.15 35.55 8.40
CA ARG A 199 -1.18 35.83 9.01
C ARG A 199 -2.32 35.66 8.00
N LEU A 200 -3.55 35.57 8.51
CA LEU A 200 -4.76 35.50 7.69
C LEU A 200 -5.32 36.91 7.45
N TYR A 201 -5.66 37.19 6.21
CA TYR A 201 -6.29 38.43 5.77
C TYR A 201 -7.61 38.12 5.07
N VAL A 202 -8.60 38.98 5.24
CA VAL A 202 -9.91 38.82 4.59
C VAL A 202 -9.73 38.85 3.07
N ASP A 203 -10.34 37.87 2.39
CA ASP A 203 -10.41 37.89 0.94
C ASP A 203 -11.73 38.50 0.48
N GLU A 204 -11.67 39.69 -0.10
CA GLU A 204 -12.82 40.45 -0.59
C GLU A 204 -13.73 39.66 -1.54
N ASN A 205 -13.18 38.70 -2.29
CA ASN A 205 -13.95 37.89 -3.23
C ASN A 205 -14.77 36.79 -2.56
N THR A 206 -14.23 36.16 -1.50
CA THR A 206 -14.82 34.96 -0.88
C THR A 206 -15.44 35.23 0.49
N ALA A 207 -15.03 36.29 1.19
CA ALA A 207 -15.61 36.68 2.48
C ALA A 207 -17.11 37.02 2.41
N PRO A 208 -17.64 37.72 1.38
CA PRO A 208 -19.07 37.96 1.25
C PRO A 208 -19.89 36.66 1.15
N ILE A 209 -19.33 35.63 0.52
CA ILE A 209 -19.97 34.31 0.37
C ILE A 209 -20.05 33.61 1.74
N VAL A 210 -19.00 33.72 2.57
CA VAL A 210 -19.04 33.20 3.94
C VAL A 210 -20.13 33.91 4.75
N LYS A 211 -20.20 35.26 4.70
CA LYS A 211 -21.28 36.04 5.35
C LYS A 211 -22.66 35.59 4.87
N GLU A 212 -22.81 35.34 3.58
CA GLU A 212 -24.05 34.85 3.00
C GLU A 212 -24.44 33.45 3.51
N ILE A 213 -23.48 32.53 3.64
CA ILE A 213 -23.71 31.18 4.18
C ILE A 213 -24.26 31.26 5.61
N PHE A 214 -23.62 32.06 6.47
CA PHE A 214 -24.07 32.26 7.86
C PHE A 214 -25.46 32.90 7.91
N LYS A 215 -25.69 33.98 7.14
CA LYS A 215 -27.00 34.66 7.06
C LYS A 215 -28.10 33.73 6.57
N SER A 216 -27.83 32.94 5.53
CA SER A 216 -28.80 31.99 4.95
C SER A 216 -29.16 30.88 5.93
N TYR A 217 -28.20 30.38 6.69
CA TYR A 217 -28.45 29.38 7.73
C TYR A 217 -29.30 29.96 8.87
N LEU A 218 -29.01 31.19 9.31
CA LEU A 218 -29.81 31.89 10.33
C LEU A 218 -31.25 32.15 9.85
N LYS A 219 -31.46 32.44 8.56
CA LYS A 219 -32.80 32.54 7.95
C LYS A 219 -33.60 31.23 7.93
N GLY A 220 -32.98 30.08 8.17
CA GLY A 220 -33.69 28.79 8.27
C GLY A 220 -33.38 27.78 7.17
N LEU A 221 -32.63 28.17 6.13
CA LEU A 221 -32.27 27.27 5.04
C LEU A 221 -31.44 26.07 5.56
N SER A 222 -31.71 24.88 5.00
CA SER A 222 -30.90 23.70 5.30
C SER A 222 -29.53 23.80 4.61
N THR A 223 -28.54 23.02 5.06
CA THR A 223 -27.23 22.94 4.39
C THR A 223 -27.35 22.46 2.93
N LEU A 224 -28.42 21.72 2.60
CA LEU A 224 -28.69 21.27 1.24
C LEU A 224 -29.28 22.41 0.39
N ASP A 225 -30.16 23.23 0.95
CA ASP A 225 -30.72 24.38 0.24
C ASP A 225 -29.66 25.47 0.01
N ILE A 226 -28.76 25.68 0.99
CA ILE A 226 -27.59 26.55 0.83
C ILE A 226 -26.68 26.02 -0.29
N SER A 227 -26.49 24.70 -0.39
CA SER A 227 -25.72 24.08 -1.47
C SER A 227 -26.34 24.38 -2.85
N LYS A 228 -27.67 24.25 -2.99
CA LYS A 228 -28.39 24.59 -4.22
C LYS A 228 -28.27 26.09 -4.55
N LEU A 229 -28.47 26.95 -3.57
CA LEU A 229 -28.35 28.40 -3.72
C LEU A 229 -26.95 28.80 -4.19
N LEU A 230 -25.89 28.22 -3.62
CA LEU A 230 -24.51 28.48 -4.05
C LEU A 230 -24.23 27.94 -5.46
N LEU A 231 -24.86 26.82 -5.85
CA LEU A 231 -24.77 26.25 -7.19
C LEU A 231 -25.46 27.13 -8.23
N GLU A 232 -26.67 27.63 -7.92
CA GLU A 232 -27.41 28.60 -8.75
C GLU A 232 -26.60 29.89 -8.96
N LYS A 233 -25.94 30.37 -7.89
CA LYS A 233 -25.03 31.53 -7.94
C LYS A 233 -23.66 31.24 -8.57
N LYS A 234 -23.44 30.02 -9.06
CA LYS A 234 -22.19 29.54 -9.68
C LYS A 234 -20.94 29.78 -8.83
N VAL A 235 -21.06 29.61 -7.52
CA VAL A 235 -19.97 29.82 -6.56
C VAL A 235 -19.00 28.63 -6.56
N TYR A 236 -17.72 28.91 -6.80
CA TYR A 236 -16.68 27.88 -6.74
C TYR A 236 -16.43 27.39 -5.30
N VAL A 237 -16.23 26.08 -5.17
CA VAL A 237 -15.72 25.46 -3.93
C VAL A 237 -14.27 25.88 -3.66
N ALA A 238 -13.81 25.78 -2.42
CA ALA A 238 -12.49 26.25 -2.00
C ALA A 238 -11.31 25.68 -2.81
N THR A 239 -11.42 24.46 -3.34
CA THR A 239 -10.38 23.87 -4.21
C THR A 239 -10.32 24.53 -5.57
N ASP A 240 -11.48 24.88 -6.13
CA ASP A 240 -11.60 25.44 -7.47
C ASP A 240 -11.28 26.93 -7.45
N TYR A 241 -11.70 27.64 -6.38
CA TYR A 241 -11.29 29.02 -6.12
C TYR A 241 -9.75 29.16 -6.11
N ARG A 242 -9.03 28.25 -5.45
CA ARG A 242 -7.56 28.27 -5.41
C ARG A 242 -6.89 28.01 -6.76
N LYS A 243 -7.59 27.34 -7.69
CA LYS A 243 -7.08 27.07 -9.04
C LYS A 243 -7.34 28.23 -9.99
N PHE A 244 -8.55 28.79 -9.96
CA PHE A 244 -9.00 29.79 -10.92
C PHE A 244 -8.85 31.23 -10.44
N GLY A 245 -8.67 31.45 -9.13
CA GLY A 245 -8.55 32.78 -8.52
C GLY A 245 -9.85 33.60 -8.51
N LYS A 246 -10.93 33.11 -9.12
CA LYS A 246 -12.25 33.74 -9.20
C LYS A 246 -13.23 33.03 -8.27
N ALA A 247 -14.08 33.80 -7.57
CA ALA A 247 -15.08 33.25 -6.65
C ALA A 247 -16.31 32.66 -7.36
N LYS A 248 -16.65 33.17 -8.55
CA LYS A 248 -17.79 32.72 -9.38
C LYS A 248 -17.29 32.28 -10.76
N ALA A 249 -17.99 31.31 -11.34
CA ALA A 249 -17.71 30.82 -12.69
C ALA A 249 -18.38 31.65 -13.77
N ASP A 250 -17.77 31.66 -14.96
CA ASP A 250 -18.36 32.21 -16.18
C ASP A 250 -19.61 31.40 -16.56
N GLU A 251 -20.57 32.02 -17.26
CA GLU A 251 -21.92 31.46 -17.43
C GLU A 251 -21.97 30.06 -18.09
N ASN A 252 -21.03 29.73 -18.96
CA ASN A 252 -21.04 28.46 -19.71
C ASN A 252 -20.22 27.32 -19.07
N LYS A 253 -19.68 27.50 -17.85
CA LYS A 253 -18.86 26.46 -17.20
C LYS A 253 -19.63 25.62 -16.20
N LEU A 254 -19.50 24.31 -16.31
CA LEU A 254 -19.97 23.36 -15.29
C LEU A 254 -19.12 23.51 -14.03
N ILE A 255 -19.78 23.68 -12.88
CA ILE A 255 -19.11 23.84 -11.58
C ILE A 255 -19.42 22.69 -10.63
N LYS A 256 -18.53 22.49 -9.67
CA LYS A 256 -18.72 21.51 -8.59
C LYS A 256 -19.60 22.10 -7.49
N ALA A 257 -20.68 21.41 -7.15
CA ALA A 257 -21.57 21.82 -6.07
C ALA A 257 -20.89 21.73 -4.69
N TRP A 258 -21.23 22.64 -3.80
CA TRP A 258 -20.82 22.59 -2.40
C TRP A 258 -21.48 21.40 -1.70
N MET A 259 -20.70 20.51 -1.11
CA MET A 259 -21.27 19.42 -0.33
C MET A 259 -21.88 19.97 0.97
N PRO A 260 -23.06 19.47 1.42
CA PRO A 260 -23.67 19.91 2.67
C PRO A 260 -22.75 19.74 3.90
N THR A 261 -21.89 18.73 3.88
CA THR A 261 -20.88 18.50 4.92
C THR A 261 -19.81 19.59 4.95
N THR A 262 -19.39 20.10 3.79
CA THR A 262 -18.41 21.20 3.67
C THR A 262 -19.02 22.50 4.17
N ILE A 263 -20.29 22.77 3.85
CA ILE A 263 -21.02 23.93 4.37
C ILE A 263 -21.13 23.86 5.90
N LEU A 264 -21.45 22.67 6.44
CA LEU A 264 -21.48 22.46 7.89
C LEU A 264 -20.11 22.67 8.55
N GLN A 265 -19.02 22.27 7.88
CA GLN A 265 -17.66 22.54 8.36
C GLN A 265 -17.35 24.04 8.40
N VAL A 266 -17.79 24.81 7.40
CA VAL A 266 -17.67 26.28 7.40
C VAL A 266 -18.42 26.89 8.58
N LEU A 267 -19.69 26.49 8.77
CA LEU A 267 -20.53 26.99 9.86
C LEU A 267 -19.97 26.66 11.26
N LYS A 268 -19.24 25.57 11.43
CA LYS A 268 -18.66 25.14 12.72
C LYS A 268 -17.25 25.70 13.00
N ASN A 269 -16.62 26.37 12.04
CA ASN A 269 -15.21 26.74 12.17
C ASN A 269 -15.05 28.09 12.88
N ARG A 270 -14.48 28.09 14.10
CA ARG A 270 -14.22 29.31 14.90
C ARG A 270 -13.21 30.27 14.25
N VAL A 271 -12.51 29.87 13.18
CA VAL A 271 -11.65 30.79 12.41
C VAL A 271 -12.41 31.99 11.82
N TYR A 272 -13.72 31.89 11.63
CA TYR A 272 -14.51 33.01 11.12
C TYR A 272 -14.76 34.13 12.15
N THR A 273 -14.50 33.89 13.44
CA THR A 273 -14.65 34.87 14.52
C THR A 273 -13.33 35.53 14.94
N GLY A 274 -12.27 35.40 14.14
CA GLY A 274 -10.93 35.91 14.47
C GLY A 274 -10.09 34.97 15.35
N THR A 275 -10.63 33.82 15.75
CA THR A 275 -9.91 32.86 16.61
C THR A 275 -9.17 31.79 15.82
N LEU A 276 -7.87 31.62 16.05
CA LEU A 276 -7.07 30.51 15.51
C LEU A 276 -6.93 29.39 16.52
N ILE A 277 -7.40 28.19 16.17
CA ILE A 277 -7.21 26.97 16.95
C ILE A 277 -6.18 26.10 16.23
N GLN A 278 -4.95 26.05 16.74
CA GLN A 278 -3.83 25.32 16.16
C GLN A 278 -3.27 24.28 17.16
N GLY A 279 -2.36 23.41 16.70
CA GLY A 279 -1.78 22.36 17.55
C GLY A 279 -2.62 21.08 17.71
N ARG A 280 -3.72 20.91 16.95
CA ARG A 280 -4.62 19.74 17.07
C ARG A 280 -3.96 18.37 16.85
N ASN A 281 -2.86 18.32 16.11
CA ASN A 281 -2.11 17.08 15.90
C ASN A 281 -0.62 17.36 16.09
N GLN A 282 0.06 16.48 16.82
CA GLN A 282 1.51 16.56 17.00
C GLN A 282 2.17 15.37 16.29
N LYS A 283 3.31 15.64 15.65
CA LYS A 283 4.21 14.61 15.12
C LYS A 283 5.48 14.64 15.96
N HIS A 284 5.67 13.65 16.83
CA HIS A 284 6.93 13.47 17.56
C HIS A 284 7.89 12.63 16.70
N LEU A 285 8.32 13.19 15.57
CA LEU A 285 9.29 12.52 14.69
C LEU A 285 10.61 12.23 15.42
N PHE A 286 10.98 13.05 16.41
CA PHE A 286 12.16 12.83 17.24
C PHE A 286 12.03 11.68 18.25
N GLU A 287 10.79 11.29 18.60
CA GLU A 287 10.49 10.15 19.50
C GLU A 287 10.07 8.89 18.72
N GLY A 288 10.09 8.94 17.38
CA GLY A 288 9.61 7.82 16.54
C GLY A 288 8.10 7.55 16.64
N LYS A 289 7.32 8.42 17.28
CA LYS A 289 5.86 8.20 17.47
C LYS A 289 5.07 8.65 16.24
N LYS A 290 4.00 7.88 15.95
CA LYS A 290 3.04 8.20 14.88
C LYS A 290 2.30 9.50 15.20
N ARG A 291 1.71 10.11 14.16
CA ARG A 291 0.90 11.32 14.30
C ARG A 291 -0.28 11.04 15.22
N GLU A 292 -0.35 11.76 16.33
CA GLU A 292 -1.44 11.67 17.30
C GLU A 292 -2.28 12.95 17.28
N ARG A 293 -3.58 12.79 17.53
CA ARG A 293 -4.49 13.91 17.73
C ARG A 293 -4.56 14.19 19.22
N LEU A 294 -4.14 15.40 19.61
CA LEU A 294 -4.11 15.81 21.01
C LEU A 294 -5.51 16.17 21.53
N SER A 295 -5.69 16.02 22.85
CA SER A 295 -6.89 16.49 23.57
C SER A 295 -7.04 18.01 23.44
N GLU A 296 -8.25 18.52 23.65
CA GLU A 296 -8.57 19.95 23.45
C GLU A 296 -7.79 20.87 24.39
N GLU A 297 -7.40 20.38 25.57
CA GLU A 297 -6.55 21.06 26.56
C GLU A 297 -5.17 21.46 26.02
N HIS A 298 -4.66 20.71 25.05
CA HIS A 298 -3.35 20.96 24.44
C HIS A 298 -3.44 21.83 23.18
N TRP A 299 -4.65 22.26 22.78
CA TRP A 299 -4.82 23.12 21.63
C TRP A 299 -4.41 24.55 21.98
N THR A 300 -3.60 25.16 21.12
CA THR A 300 -3.28 26.57 21.27
C THR A 300 -4.39 27.38 20.62
N ILE A 301 -5.13 28.11 21.45
CA ILE A 301 -6.20 29.01 21.04
C ILE A 301 -5.62 30.42 21.10
N THR A 302 -5.52 31.06 19.94
CA THR A 302 -5.15 32.48 19.84
C THR A 302 -6.39 33.24 19.43
N GLU A 303 -6.96 33.99 20.37
CA GLU A 303 -8.08 34.90 20.11
C GLU A 303 -7.57 36.17 19.42
N ASP A 304 -8.43 36.83 18.64
CA ASP A 304 -8.13 38.06 17.88
C ASP A 304 -6.83 38.02 17.04
N ALA A 305 -6.53 36.85 16.46
CA ALA A 305 -5.33 36.66 15.65
C ALA A 305 -5.43 37.28 14.24
N HIS A 306 -6.65 37.50 13.75
CA HIS A 306 -6.95 38.09 12.45
C HIS A 306 -8.35 38.72 12.44
N GLU A 307 -8.61 39.56 11.44
CA GLU A 307 -9.91 40.24 11.28
C GLU A 307 -11.06 39.24 11.13
N ALA A 308 -12.10 39.38 11.96
CA ALA A 308 -13.25 38.49 11.97
C ALA A 308 -14.21 38.78 10.79
N ILE A 309 -14.55 37.76 10.00
CA ILE A 309 -15.60 37.87 8.97
C ILE A 309 -17.01 37.87 9.61
N ILE A 310 -17.19 37.15 10.72
CA ILE A 310 -18.46 36.95 11.41
C ILE A 310 -18.28 37.34 12.89
N SER A 311 -19.24 38.08 13.45
CA SER A 311 -19.21 38.39 14.89
C SER A 311 -19.39 37.14 15.75
N LEU A 312 -18.82 37.17 16.96
CA LEU A 312 -18.93 36.06 17.91
C LEU A 312 -20.40 35.71 18.21
N ASP A 313 -21.24 36.74 18.44
CA ASP A 313 -22.70 36.59 18.66
C ASP A 313 -23.40 35.88 17.48
N THR A 314 -23.08 36.24 16.24
CA THR A 314 -23.66 35.58 15.06
C THR A 314 -23.24 34.12 14.98
N PHE A 315 -21.98 33.82 15.32
CA PHE A 315 -21.44 32.46 15.30
C PHE A 315 -22.08 31.59 16.38
N GLU A 316 -22.25 32.11 17.59
CA GLU A 316 -22.88 31.42 18.72
C GLU A 316 -24.35 31.08 18.41
N LYS A 317 -25.13 32.03 17.88
CA LYS A 317 -26.51 31.77 17.40
C LYS A 317 -26.57 30.65 16.36
N VAL A 318 -25.58 30.56 15.48
CA VAL A 318 -25.47 29.46 14.52
C VAL A 318 -25.15 28.14 15.22
N GLN A 319 -24.25 28.11 16.20
CA GLN A 319 -23.94 26.89 16.96
C GLN A 319 -25.14 26.41 17.78
N GLU A 320 -25.90 27.30 18.40
CA GLU A 320 -27.16 26.99 19.09
C GLU A 320 -28.19 26.38 18.13
N LYS A 321 -28.33 26.95 16.94
CA LYS A 321 -29.23 26.41 15.90
C LYS A 321 -28.78 25.03 15.39
N ILE A 322 -27.46 24.79 15.31
CA ILE A 322 -26.91 23.48 14.95
C ILE A 322 -27.12 22.46 16.08
N SER A 323 -26.92 22.84 17.33
CA SER A 323 -27.05 21.96 18.50
C SER A 323 -28.51 21.63 18.82
N SER A 324 -29.43 22.58 18.69
CA SER A 324 -30.88 22.35 18.81
C SER A 324 -31.43 21.42 17.71
N LYS A 325 -30.93 21.53 16.47
CA LYS A 325 -31.20 20.56 15.40
C LYS A 325 -30.46 19.23 15.59
N SER A 326 -29.45 19.20 16.44
CA SER A 326 -28.73 17.99 16.86
C SER A 326 -29.46 17.27 18.01
N ASN A 327 -30.79 17.31 18.03
CA ASN A 327 -31.57 16.28 18.73
C ASN A 327 -31.08 14.89 18.28
N PRO A 328 -31.01 13.92 19.20
CA PRO A 328 -30.14 12.79 19.04
C PRO A 328 -30.66 11.87 17.94
N ILE A 329 -30.11 12.03 16.73
CA ILE A 329 -29.69 10.87 15.92
C ILE A 329 -28.45 10.25 16.60
N LYS A 330 -28.40 10.23 17.94
CA LYS A 330 -27.71 9.14 18.64
C LYS A 330 -28.51 7.90 18.23
N ASN A 331 -27.78 6.84 17.94
CA ASN A 331 -28.29 5.48 17.81
C ASN A 331 -28.61 4.93 16.42
N SER A 332 -28.89 5.66 15.34
CA SER A 332 -29.04 4.93 14.06
C SER A 332 -27.72 4.30 13.59
N ARG A 333 -26.59 5.01 13.63
CA ARG A 333 -25.29 4.43 13.20
C ARG A 333 -24.55 3.60 14.26
N LYS A 334 -24.79 3.85 15.56
CA LYS A 334 -24.18 3.09 16.67
C LYS A 334 -24.98 1.82 16.99
N GLU A 335 -26.32 1.85 16.98
CA GLU A 335 -27.12 0.61 17.04
C GLU A 335 -26.96 -0.22 15.75
N ASN A 336 -26.77 0.43 14.59
CA ASN A 336 -26.48 -0.29 13.33
C ASN A 336 -25.05 -0.85 13.22
N LYS A 337 -24.17 -0.59 14.19
CA LYS A 337 -22.85 -1.24 14.21
C LYS A 337 -22.97 -2.71 14.61
N ASN A 338 -23.98 -3.03 15.43
CA ASN A 338 -24.27 -4.38 15.92
C ASN A 338 -25.55 -4.99 15.32
N ALA A 339 -26.31 -4.24 14.51
CA ALA A 339 -27.37 -4.85 13.72
C ALA A 339 -26.72 -5.80 12.71
N LYS A 340 -26.81 -7.11 12.97
CA LYS A 340 -26.51 -8.22 12.04
C LYS A 340 -27.49 -8.20 10.87
N ASP A 341 -27.59 -7.07 10.18
CA ASP A 341 -28.42 -6.93 9.00
C ASP A 341 -27.56 -7.25 7.79
N ASP A 342 -27.17 -8.52 7.74
CA ASP A 342 -26.51 -9.16 6.62
C ASP A 342 -27.59 -9.54 5.61
N THR A 343 -28.06 -8.56 4.84
CA THR A 343 -28.83 -8.82 3.63
C THR A 343 -28.01 -9.76 2.74
N ALA A 344 -28.60 -10.82 2.20
CA ALA A 344 -27.88 -11.86 1.46
C ALA A 344 -27.08 -11.30 0.27
N PHE A 345 -27.54 -10.18 -0.31
CA PHE A 345 -26.91 -9.52 -1.46
C PHE A 345 -25.95 -8.38 -1.09
N ARG A 346 -25.58 -8.22 0.20
CA ARG A 346 -24.78 -7.09 0.65
C ARG A 346 -23.43 -7.05 -0.07
N GLY A 347 -23.27 -6.03 -0.89
CA GLY A 347 -22.00 -5.74 -1.56
C GLY A 347 -21.77 -6.47 -2.88
N LYS A 348 -22.78 -7.16 -3.40
CA LYS A 348 -22.78 -7.76 -4.74
C LYS A 348 -23.37 -6.85 -5.82
N LEU A 349 -24.07 -5.77 -5.44
CA LEU A 349 -24.76 -4.88 -6.37
C LEU A 349 -23.92 -3.72 -6.90
N TYR A 350 -24.02 -3.49 -8.22
CA TYR A 350 -23.35 -2.42 -8.97
C TYR A 350 -24.36 -1.67 -9.87
N CYS A 351 -24.24 -0.34 -10.01
CA CYS A 351 -25.05 0.42 -10.98
C CYS A 351 -24.52 0.09 -12.39
N GLY A 352 -25.38 -0.37 -13.30
CA GLY A 352 -25.02 -0.71 -14.69
C GLY A 352 -24.57 0.51 -15.52
N ILE A 353 -24.87 1.73 -15.06
CA ILE A 353 -24.49 2.98 -15.73
C ILE A 353 -23.10 3.44 -15.29
N CYS A 354 -22.86 3.56 -13.98
CA CYS A 354 -21.60 4.11 -13.45
C CYS A 354 -20.61 3.04 -12.99
N LYS A 355 -20.99 1.76 -13.04
CA LYS A 355 -20.21 0.59 -12.61
C LYS A 355 -19.71 0.64 -11.16
N ARG A 356 -20.20 1.59 -10.35
CA ARG A 356 -19.86 1.69 -8.93
C ARG A 356 -20.79 0.82 -8.08
N LYS A 357 -20.25 0.37 -6.95
CA LYS A 357 -20.98 -0.37 -5.92
C LYS A 357 -22.15 0.46 -5.38
N MET A 358 -23.32 -0.18 -5.25
CA MET A 358 -24.53 0.46 -4.73
C MET A 358 -24.52 0.50 -3.20
N SER A 359 -25.17 1.52 -2.62
CA SER A 359 -25.35 1.63 -1.17
C SER A 359 -26.62 0.95 -0.71
N VAL A 360 -26.57 0.34 0.47
CA VAL A 360 -27.72 -0.25 1.16
C VAL A 360 -28.34 0.78 2.09
N HIS A 361 -29.65 0.94 2.03
CA HIS A 361 -30.43 1.80 2.90
C HIS A 361 -31.52 0.97 3.58
N ARG A 362 -31.73 1.24 4.87
CA ARG A 362 -32.80 0.62 5.66
C ARG A 362 -33.89 1.65 5.88
N GLN A 363 -35.13 1.27 5.56
CA GLN A 363 -36.32 2.03 5.91
C GLN A 363 -37.20 1.18 6.82
N LYS A 364 -37.61 1.74 7.96
CA LYS A 364 -38.63 1.13 8.82
C LYS A 364 -39.99 1.57 8.32
N SER A 365 -40.83 0.63 7.91
CA SER A 365 -42.25 0.87 7.58
C SER A 365 -43.09 0.09 8.59
N GLY A 366 -43.54 0.77 9.64
CA GLY A 366 -44.20 0.14 10.79
C GLY A 366 -43.31 -0.91 11.47
N LYS A 367 -43.81 -2.15 11.62
CA LYS A 367 -43.07 -3.29 12.20
C LYS A 367 -42.11 -3.99 11.22
N LYS A 368 -42.08 -3.62 9.93
CA LYS A 368 -41.25 -4.28 8.90
C LYS A 368 -40.07 -3.39 8.51
N THR A 369 -38.88 -3.99 8.42
CA THR A 369 -37.68 -3.37 7.86
C THR A 369 -37.56 -3.71 6.38
N VAL A 370 -37.49 -2.71 5.53
CA VAL A 370 -37.28 -2.87 4.08
C VAL A 370 -35.89 -2.33 3.71
N PHE A 371 -35.14 -3.13 2.97
CA PHE A 371 -33.84 -2.74 2.44
C PHE A 371 -33.94 -2.29 0.98
N TYR A 372 -33.30 -1.15 0.70
CA TYR A 372 -33.22 -0.55 -0.63
C TYR A 372 -31.76 -0.44 -1.05
N PHE A 373 -31.48 -0.78 -2.29
CA PHE A 373 -30.17 -0.56 -2.90
C PHE A 373 -30.28 0.63 -3.83
N SER A 374 -29.43 1.65 -3.64
CA SER A 374 -29.41 2.84 -4.50
C SER A 374 -28.01 3.18 -4.97
N CYS A 375 -27.89 3.79 -6.15
CA CYS A 375 -26.60 4.24 -6.65
C CYS A 375 -26.06 5.42 -5.83
N ASN A 376 -24.77 5.38 -5.48
CA ASN A 376 -24.11 6.47 -4.75
C ASN A 376 -24.10 7.81 -5.51
N ARG A 377 -24.14 7.79 -6.85
CA ARG A 377 -24.22 8.99 -7.69
C ARG A 377 -25.60 9.66 -7.60
N PHE A 378 -26.62 9.00 -7.04
CA PHE A 378 -27.92 9.63 -6.74
C PHE A 378 -27.78 10.84 -5.81
N ARG A 379 -26.73 10.88 -4.97
CA ARG A 379 -26.44 11.98 -4.04
C ARG A 379 -25.49 13.04 -4.61
N GLU A 380 -24.90 12.80 -5.77
CA GLU A 380 -24.02 13.76 -6.44
C GLU A 380 -24.88 14.57 -7.41
N PHE A 381 -25.02 15.88 -7.16
CA PHE A 381 -25.67 16.82 -8.08
C PHE A 381 -24.79 17.01 -9.34
N THR A 382 -24.79 16.02 -10.21
CA THR A 382 -24.26 16.11 -11.59
C THR A 382 -25.39 15.79 -12.57
N THR A 383 -25.34 16.39 -13.75
CA THR A 383 -26.43 16.44 -14.75
C THR A 383 -26.88 15.06 -15.28
N GLU A 384 -26.11 14.00 -15.07
CA GLU A 384 -26.50 12.61 -15.34
C GLU A 384 -26.82 11.86 -14.04
N LYS A 385 -28.10 11.85 -13.64
CA LYS A 385 -28.57 11.07 -12.50
C LYS A 385 -28.51 9.56 -12.82
N CYS A 386 -27.59 8.77 -12.20
CA CYS A 386 -27.85 7.32 -12.03
C CYS A 386 -28.88 7.20 -10.90
N GLY A 387 -30.16 7.21 -11.27
CA GLY A 387 -31.33 7.20 -10.37
C GLY A 387 -31.88 5.81 -10.06
N THR A 388 -31.11 4.75 -10.33
CA THR A 388 -31.59 3.37 -10.17
C THR A 388 -31.66 2.99 -8.69
N SER A 389 -32.81 2.47 -8.28
CA SER A 389 -33.04 1.89 -6.96
C SER A 389 -33.88 0.63 -7.04
N ILE A 390 -33.52 -0.41 -6.28
CA ILE A 390 -34.28 -1.67 -6.21
C ILE A 390 -34.51 -2.06 -4.74
N THR A 391 -35.60 -2.77 -4.46
CA THR A 391 -35.87 -3.35 -3.14
C THR A 391 -35.28 -4.75 -3.04
N GLU A 392 -34.89 -5.17 -1.84
CA GLU A 392 -34.38 -6.54 -1.62
C GLU A 392 -35.39 -7.62 -2.03
N ALA A 393 -36.68 -7.43 -1.72
CA ALA A 393 -37.71 -8.42 -2.06
C ALA A 393 -37.90 -8.62 -3.58
N THR A 394 -37.77 -7.54 -4.37
CA THR A 394 -37.83 -7.67 -5.84
C THR A 394 -36.58 -8.31 -6.38
N LEU A 395 -35.41 -7.94 -5.86
CA LEU A 395 -34.13 -8.55 -6.22
C LEU A 395 -34.11 -10.06 -5.92
N GLU A 396 -34.50 -10.46 -4.71
CA GLU A 396 -34.50 -11.87 -4.28
C GLU A 396 -35.38 -12.72 -5.18
N LYS A 397 -36.57 -12.21 -5.54
CA LYS A 397 -37.48 -12.90 -6.46
C LYS A 397 -36.87 -13.07 -7.85
N THR A 398 -36.34 -12.00 -8.44
CA THR A 398 -35.74 -12.04 -9.79
C THR A 398 -34.52 -12.95 -9.86
N VAL A 399 -33.68 -12.93 -8.81
CA VAL A 399 -32.48 -13.77 -8.77
C VAL A 399 -32.87 -15.24 -8.61
N LYS A 400 -33.91 -15.56 -7.82
CA LYS A 400 -34.45 -16.93 -7.71
C LYS A 400 -35.00 -17.44 -9.04
N GLU A 401 -35.79 -16.63 -9.74
CA GLU A 401 -36.38 -17.00 -11.03
C GLU A 401 -35.29 -17.26 -12.10
N ALA A 402 -34.28 -16.39 -12.18
CA ALA A 402 -33.13 -16.59 -13.07
C ALA A 402 -32.35 -17.87 -12.71
N PHE A 403 -32.16 -18.12 -11.41
CA PHE A 403 -31.46 -19.30 -10.92
C PHE A 403 -32.19 -20.61 -11.23
N ASP A 404 -33.50 -20.66 -10.98
CA ASP A 404 -34.34 -21.84 -11.24
C ASP A 404 -34.39 -22.17 -12.74
N THR A 405 -34.35 -21.15 -13.60
CA THR A 405 -34.29 -21.30 -15.06
C THR A 405 -32.98 -21.93 -15.51
N THR A 406 -31.84 -21.42 -15.03
CA THR A 406 -30.51 -21.97 -15.34
C THR A 406 -30.37 -23.41 -14.83
N LEU A 407 -30.88 -23.70 -13.63
CA LEU A 407 -30.83 -25.04 -13.06
C LEU A 407 -31.72 -26.03 -13.81
N SER A 408 -32.89 -25.61 -14.26
CA SER A 408 -33.83 -26.48 -15.01
C SER A 408 -33.26 -26.88 -16.36
N ASN A 409 -32.68 -25.92 -17.10
CA ASN A 409 -32.09 -26.15 -18.42
C ASN A 409 -30.90 -27.12 -18.38
N ASN A 410 -30.10 -27.09 -17.32
CA ASN A 410 -28.84 -27.86 -17.23
C ASN A 410 -28.86 -28.98 -16.17
N SER A 411 -30.01 -29.28 -15.56
CA SER A 411 -30.15 -30.20 -14.42
C SER A 411 -29.55 -31.60 -14.64
N LYS A 412 -29.70 -32.18 -15.83
CA LYS A 412 -29.13 -33.49 -16.20
C LYS A 412 -27.62 -33.42 -16.39
N SER A 413 -27.12 -32.35 -17.04
CA SER A 413 -25.69 -32.13 -17.28
C SER A 413 -24.90 -31.98 -15.98
N TYR A 414 -25.43 -31.23 -15.01
CA TYR A 414 -24.73 -31.00 -13.74
C TYR A 414 -24.68 -32.24 -12.82
N LYS A 415 -25.70 -33.12 -12.83
CA LYS A 415 -25.64 -34.38 -12.07
C LYS A 415 -24.57 -35.33 -12.62
N VAL A 416 -24.43 -35.40 -13.95
CA VAL A 416 -23.38 -36.18 -14.61
C VAL A 416 -22.00 -35.64 -14.25
N TYR A 417 -21.86 -34.31 -14.18
CA TYR A 417 -20.61 -33.66 -13.78
C TYR A 417 -20.22 -33.94 -12.31
N LEU A 418 -21.17 -33.94 -11.37
CA LEU A 418 -20.88 -34.27 -9.96
C LEU A 418 -20.34 -35.69 -9.81
N ASN A 419 -20.97 -36.66 -10.47
CA ASN A 419 -20.49 -38.04 -10.46
C ASN A 419 -19.12 -38.18 -11.14
N ALA A 420 -18.87 -37.43 -12.22
CA ALA A 420 -17.58 -37.40 -12.89
C ALA A 420 -16.48 -36.78 -12.00
N TYR A 421 -16.81 -35.76 -11.19
CA TYR A 421 -15.88 -35.16 -10.23
C TYR A 421 -15.46 -36.15 -9.15
N ASP A 422 -16.39 -36.88 -8.55
CA ASP A 422 -16.06 -37.85 -7.50
C ASP A 422 -15.11 -38.93 -8.02
N ASN A 423 -15.32 -39.38 -9.26
CA ASN A 423 -14.43 -40.31 -9.95
C ASN A 423 -13.04 -39.70 -10.22
N LEU A 424 -12.99 -38.48 -10.77
CA LEU A 424 -11.73 -37.75 -11.02
C LEU A 424 -10.94 -37.51 -9.74
N LYS A 425 -11.60 -37.15 -8.63
CA LYS A 425 -10.95 -36.95 -7.32
C LYS A 425 -10.34 -38.25 -6.81
N MET A 426 -11.03 -39.37 -6.95
CA MET A 426 -10.49 -40.68 -6.58
C MET A 426 -9.30 -41.09 -7.46
N GLU A 427 -9.36 -40.88 -8.78
CA GLU A 427 -8.27 -41.18 -9.71
C GLU A 427 -7.03 -40.33 -9.42
N MET A 428 -7.22 -39.03 -9.20
CA MET A 428 -6.15 -38.10 -8.83
C MET A 428 -5.48 -38.49 -7.51
N GLY A 429 -6.27 -38.87 -6.49
CA GLY A 429 -5.73 -39.37 -5.22
C GLY A 429 -4.90 -40.65 -5.39
N LYS A 430 -5.37 -41.59 -6.22
CA LYS A 430 -4.62 -42.82 -6.54
C LYS A 430 -3.33 -42.53 -7.30
N LYS A 431 -3.35 -41.61 -8.27
CA LYS A 431 -2.18 -41.23 -9.06
C LYS A 431 -1.12 -40.54 -8.19
N LYS A 432 -1.54 -39.56 -7.37
CA LYS A 432 -0.68 -38.90 -6.37
C LYS A 432 -0.01 -39.90 -5.44
N GLY A 433 -0.78 -40.85 -4.90
CA GLY A 433 -0.24 -41.89 -4.01
C GLY A 433 0.81 -42.78 -4.69
N LYS A 434 0.58 -43.20 -5.94
CA LYS A 434 1.53 -44.03 -6.69
C LYS A 434 2.84 -43.31 -6.98
N GLU A 435 2.79 -42.07 -7.48
CA GLU A 435 3.99 -41.32 -7.85
C GLU A 435 4.85 -40.96 -6.63
N ILE A 436 4.21 -40.54 -5.52
CA ILE A 436 4.93 -40.23 -4.27
C ILE A 436 5.58 -41.48 -3.67
N THR A 437 4.85 -42.60 -3.60
CA THR A 437 5.38 -43.84 -3.03
C THR A 437 6.55 -44.41 -3.86
N GLU A 438 6.56 -44.19 -5.17
CA GLU A 438 7.69 -44.59 -6.02
C GLU A 438 8.96 -43.79 -5.72
N ILE A 439 8.82 -42.47 -5.54
CA ILE A 439 9.96 -41.60 -5.19
C ILE A 439 10.48 -41.92 -3.78
N GLU A 440 9.57 -42.12 -2.82
CA GLU A 440 9.94 -42.52 -1.45
C GLU A 440 10.69 -43.86 -1.42
N ARG A 441 10.27 -44.83 -2.24
CA ARG A 441 10.97 -46.12 -2.37
C ARG A 441 12.41 -45.93 -2.89
N LYS A 442 12.62 -45.02 -3.86
CA LYS A 442 13.95 -44.70 -4.39
C LYS A 442 14.83 -44.02 -3.33
N ILE A 443 14.28 -43.08 -2.56
CA ILE A 443 14.99 -42.42 -1.45
C ILE A 443 15.39 -43.43 -0.35
N LEU A 444 14.49 -44.35 -0.01
CA LEU A 444 14.76 -45.40 0.96
C LEU A 444 15.86 -46.36 0.46
N GLY A 445 15.82 -46.72 -0.82
CA GLY A 445 16.87 -47.51 -1.47
C GLY A 445 18.26 -46.87 -1.38
N PHE A 446 18.36 -45.56 -1.64
CA PHE A 446 19.63 -44.83 -1.48
C PHE A 446 20.08 -44.73 -0.02
N SER A 447 19.14 -44.61 0.92
CA SER A 447 19.46 -44.61 2.36
C SER A 447 20.01 -45.97 2.80
N ARG A 448 19.51 -47.08 2.23
CA ARG A 448 20.06 -48.43 2.47
C ARG A 448 21.47 -48.58 1.90
N LEU A 449 21.70 -48.14 0.67
CA LEU A 449 23.03 -48.13 0.04
C LEU A 449 24.04 -47.32 0.85
N GLN A 450 23.62 -46.20 1.44
CA GLN A 450 24.46 -45.38 2.31
C GLN A 450 24.91 -46.16 3.56
N SER A 451 24.00 -46.93 4.18
CA SER A 451 24.35 -47.82 5.30
C SER A 451 25.31 -48.93 4.88
N GLU A 452 25.08 -49.57 3.72
CA GLU A 452 25.98 -50.59 3.17
C GLU A 452 27.38 -50.04 2.89
N TYR A 453 27.50 -48.79 2.41
CA TYR A 453 28.79 -48.14 2.19
C TYR A 453 29.51 -47.78 3.49
N TYR A 454 28.75 -47.37 4.51
CA TYR A 454 29.30 -47.10 5.84
C TYR A 454 29.85 -48.38 6.49
N GLU A 455 29.14 -49.50 6.39
CA GLU A 455 29.63 -50.80 6.87
C GLU A 455 30.93 -51.22 6.18
N LYS A 456 31.04 -51.05 4.85
CA LYS A 456 32.27 -51.37 4.09
C LYS A 456 33.46 -50.50 4.52
N TYR A 457 33.22 -49.24 4.88
CA TYR A 457 34.24 -48.35 5.43
C TYR A 457 34.71 -48.80 6.81
N VAL A 458 33.78 -49.11 7.73
CA VAL A 458 34.11 -49.59 9.09
C VAL A 458 34.89 -50.91 9.05
N LEU A 459 34.58 -51.79 8.10
CA LEU A 459 35.28 -53.06 7.89
C LEU A 459 36.66 -52.91 7.20
N GLY A 460 37.11 -51.68 6.92
CA GLY A 460 38.41 -51.39 6.32
C GLY A 460 38.53 -51.80 4.84
N LYS A 461 37.42 -52.15 4.18
CA LYS A 461 37.42 -52.55 2.76
C LYS A 461 37.52 -51.35 1.82
N TRP A 462 37.19 -50.16 2.29
CA TRP A 462 37.15 -48.91 1.52
C TRP A 462 38.06 -47.84 2.15
N SER A 463 38.72 -47.06 1.30
CA SER A 463 39.47 -45.88 1.72
C SER A 463 38.51 -44.76 2.15
N LYS A 464 39.00 -43.82 2.97
CA LYS A 464 38.22 -42.65 3.40
C LYS A 464 37.79 -41.77 2.20
N GLU A 465 38.67 -41.63 1.23
CA GLU A 465 38.44 -40.80 0.02
C GLU A 465 37.33 -41.39 -0.88
N ASP A 466 37.34 -42.72 -1.07
CA ASP A 466 36.29 -43.40 -1.85
C ASP A 466 34.92 -43.33 -1.17
N PHE A 467 34.89 -43.46 0.16
CA PHE A 467 33.66 -43.33 0.94
C PHE A 467 33.06 -41.90 0.87
N GLU A 468 33.89 -40.86 1.02
CA GLU A 468 33.45 -39.47 0.94
C GLU A 468 32.92 -39.12 -0.45
N ARG A 469 33.57 -39.62 -1.53
CA ARG A 469 33.10 -39.43 -2.91
C ARG A 469 31.71 -40.04 -3.13
N GLU A 470 31.52 -41.31 -2.77
CA GLU A 470 30.25 -42.02 -2.99
C GLU A 470 29.13 -41.51 -2.08
N LYS A 471 29.44 -41.17 -0.83
CA LYS A 471 28.50 -40.48 0.07
C LYS A 471 28.04 -39.15 -0.51
N GLY A 472 28.96 -38.38 -1.08
CA GLY A 472 28.67 -37.14 -1.79
C GLY A 472 27.69 -37.35 -2.96
N LEU A 473 27.95 -38.36 -3.81
CA LEU A 473 27.07 -38.70 -4.94
C LEU A 473 25.67 -39.15 -4.49
N LEU A 474 25.57 -40.01 -3.49
CA LEU A 474 24.29 -40.44 -2.92
C LEU A 474 23.50 -39.29 -2.30
N SER A 475 24.19 -38.40 -1.58
CA SER A 475 23.55 -37.22 -0.98
C SER A 475 22.96 -36.28 -2.03
N LYS A 476 23.67 -36.04 -3.15
CA LYS A 476 23.18 -35.25 -4.29
C LYS A 476 21.94 -35.89 -4.93
N LYS A 477 22.00 -37.19 -5.23
CA LYS A 477 20.85 -37.92 -5.82
C LYS A 477 19.63 -37.93 -4.90
N LYS A 478 19.83 -38.04 -3.59
CA LYS A 478 18.75 -37.96 -2.60
C LYS A 478 18.11 -36.57 -2.56
N ALA A 479 18.92 -35.51 -2.56
CA ALA A 479 18.43 -34.13 -2.61
C ALA A 479 17.66 -33.83 -3.91
N GLU A 480 18.11 -34.36 -5.05
CA GLU A 480 17.39 -34.23 -6.33
C GLU A 480 16.00 -34.90 -6.30
N LEU A 481 15.90 -36.09 -5.70
CA LEU A 481 14.61 -36.80 -5.55
C LEU A 481 13.68 -36.12 -4.54
N GLU A 482 14.21 -35.55 -3.45
CA GLU A 482 13.43 -34.78 -2.49
C GLU A 482 12.86 -33.51 -3.15
N SER A 483 13.68 -32.79 -3.93
CA SER A 483 13.21 -31.64 -4.74
C SER A 483 12.16 -32.03 -5.78
N LEU A 484 12.28 -33.20 -6.40
CA LEU A 484 11.28 -33.71 -7.35
C LEU A 484 9.95 -34.02 -6.64
N LYS A 485 10.01 -34.65 -5.47
CA LYS A 485 8.84 -34.96 -4.62
C LYS A 485 8.07 -33.69 -4.26
N GLU A 486 8.77 -32.65 -3.79
CA GLU A 486 8.16 -31.36 -3.43
C GLU A 486 7.46 -30.70 -4.63
N ARG A 487 8.11 -30.69 -5.80
CA ARG A 487 7.52 -30.16 -7.03
C ARG A 487 6.24 -30.89 -7.44
N GLN A 488 6.23 -32.22 -7.38
CA GLN A 488 5.03 -33.02 -7.69
C GLN A 488 3.91 -32.77 -6.68
N LEU A 489 4.22 -32.70 -5.38
CA LEU A 489 3.25 -32.37 -4.34
C LEU A 489 2.56 -31.03 -4.60
N ALA A 490 3.34 -30.00 -4.95
CA ALA A 490 2.81 -28.67 -5.25
C ALA A 490 1.87 -28.67 -6.48
N ILE A 491 2.19 -29.44 -7.53
CA ILE A 491 1.33 -29.57 -8.71
C ILE A 491 0.00 -30.23 -8.32
N PHE A 492 0.04 -31.35 -7.59
CA PHE A 492 -1.16 -32.05 -7.15
C PHE A 492 -2.02 -31.23 -6.19
N GLU A 493 -1.41 -30.41 -5.32
CA GLU A 493 -2.14 -29.49 -4.44
C GLU A 493 -2.87 -28.40 -5.24
N LYS A 494 -2.21 -27.83 -6.26
CA LYS A 494 -2.82 -26.84 -7.13
C LYS A 494 -4.00 -27.42 -7.93
N GLU A 495 -3.82 -28.59 -8.53
CA GLU A 495 -4.88 -29.27 -9.28
C GLU A 495 -6.05 -29.67 -8.37
N ALA A 496 -5.77 -30.15 -7.14
CA ALA A 496 -6.81 -30.46 -6.16
C ALA A 496 -7.60 -29.21 -5.75
N PHE A 497 -6.91 -28.08 -5.54
CA PHE A 497 -7.52 -26.81 -5.19
C PHE A 497 -8.45 -26.30 -6.30
N GLU A 498 -7.99 -26.26 -7.56
CA GLU A 498 -8.80 -25.82 -8.71
C GLU A 498 -10.03 -26.72 -8.91
N LEU A 499 -9.87 -28.03 -8.72
CA LEU A 499 -10.97 -29.00 -8.83
C LEU A 499 -11.99 -28.82 -7.70
N GLU A 500 -11.54 -28.64 -6.46
CA GLU A 500 -12.39 -28.43 -5.28
C GLU A 500 -13.17 -27.12 -5.34
N GLU A 501 -12.55 -26.05 -5.86
CA GLU A 501 -13.23 -24.77 -6.06
C GLU A 501 -14.42 -24.91 -7.01
N ARG A 502 -14.21 -25.53 -8.18
CA ARG A 502 -15.28 -25.80 -9.17
C ARG A 502 -16.42 -26.65 -8.58
N HIS A 503 -16.08 -27.66 -7.79
CA HIS A 503 -17.05 -28.56 -7.17
C HIS A 503 -17.86 -27.90 -6.05
N LYS A 504 -17.25 -27.02 -5.27
CA LYS A 504 -17.93 -26.26 -4.20
C LYS A 504 -19.10 -25.46 -4.76
N TYR A 505 -18.91 -24.83 -5.92
CA TYR A 505 -19.95 -24.05 -6.59
C TYR A 505 -21.10 -24.92 -7.07
N LEU A 506 -20.81 -26.04 -7.73
CA LEU A 506 -21.83 -26.99 -8.22
C LEU A 506 -22.62 -27.65 -7.07
N THR A 507 -21.94 -27.97 -5.97
CA THR A 507 -22.59 -28.53 -4.77
C THR A 507 -23.50 -27.49 -4.12
N ALA A 508 -23.08 -26.23 -4.06
CA ALA A 508 -23.93 -25.14 -3.60
C ALA A 508 -25.16 -25.00 -4.52
N LEU A 509 -24.99 -25.02 -5.84
CA LEU A 509 -26.10 -24.91 -6.79
C LEU A 509 -27.22 -25.92 -6.53
N PHE A 510 -26.88 -27.19 -6.28
CA PHE A 510 -27.87 -28.23 -5.96
C PHE A 510 -28.47 -28.11 -4.55
N LYS A 511 -27.69 -27.67 -3.55
CA LYS A 511 -28.19 -27.39 -2.19
C LYS A 511 -29.12 -26.16 -2.13
N GLY A 512 -29.11 -25.31 -3.15
CA GLY A 512 -29.96 -24.13 -3.29
C GLY A 512 -31.46 -24.42 -3.39
N LYS A 513 -31.85 -25.63 -3.80
CA LYS A 513 -33.28 -26.04 -3.85
C LYS A 513 -33.93 -26.16 -2.47
N THR A 514 -33.15 -26.37 -1.41
CA THR A 514 -33.66 -26.76 -0.08
C THR A 514 -33.28 -25.82 1.05
N LYS A 515 -32.36 -24.88 0.83
CA LYS A 515 -31.85 -23.97 1.87
C LYS A 515 -32.30 -22.52 1.64
N LYS A 516 -32.41 -21.73 2.72
CA LYS A 516 -32.61 -20.28 2.63
C LYS A 516 -31.43 -19.65 1.88
N TRP A 517 -31.69 -18.56 1.16
CA TRP A 517 -30.68 -17.76 0.46
C TRP A 517 -29.85 -16.98 1.49
N ASP A 518 -28.99 -17.71 2.21
CA ASP A 518 -28.08 -17.14 3.19
C ASP A 518 -26.93 -16.41 2.48
N LYS A 519 -26.29 -15.46 3.17
CA LYS A 519 -25.21 -14.66 2.59
C LYS A 519 -24.05 -15.51 2.05
N ASP A 520 -23.64 -16.53 2.80
CA ASP A 520 -22.55 -17.43 2.40
C ASP A 520 -22.88 -18.19 1.10
N PHE A 521 -24.16 -18.50 0.91
CA PHE A 521 -24.66 -19.15 -0.30
C PHE A 521 -24.60 -18.19 -1.50
N VAL A 522 -25.12 -16.97 -1.34
CA VAL A 522 -25.06 -15.92 -2.36
C VAL A 522 -23.63 -15.56 -2.72
N ASP A 523 -22.75 -15.44 -1.73
CA ASP A 523 -21.34 -15.14 -1.93
C ASP A 523 -20.61 -16.23 -2.72
N SER A 524 -20.99 -17.50 -2.51
CA SER A 524 -20.43 -18.63 -3.25
C SER A 524 -20.88 -18.69 -4.71
N ILE A 525 -22.10 -18.28 -5.03
CA ILE A 525 -22.66 -18.48 -6.38
C ILE A 525 -22.53 -17.23 -7.26
N ILE A 526 -22.66 -16.04 -6.69
CA ILE A 526 -22.77 -14.77 -7.43
C ILE A 526 -21.48 -13.94 -7.25
N ASP A 527 -20.85 -13.54 -8.36
CA ASP A 527 -19.74 -12.58 -8.37
C ASP A 527 -20.30 -11.16 -8.20
N LYS A 528 -21.14 -10.74 -9.16
CA LYS A 528 -21.67 -9.36 -9.27
C LYS A 528 -23.07 -9.36 -9.85
N ILE A 529 -23.87 -8.38 -9.43
CA ILE A 529 -25.18 -8.08 -9.99
C ILE A 529 -25.16 -6.64 -10.49
N PHE A 530 -25.41 -6.40 -11.77
CA PHE A 530 -25.53 -5.07 -12.35
C PHE A 530 -27.00 -4.70 -12.56
N ILE A 531 -27.35 -3.45 -12.22
CA ILE A 531 -28.73 -2.95 -12.38
C ILE A 531 -28.77 -1.75 -13.34
N GLY A 532 -29.50 -1.89 -14.44
CA GLY A 532 -29.69 -0.88 -15.47
C GLY A 532 -30.76 0.18 -15.15
N LYS A 533 -31.00 1.13 -16.07
CA LYS A 533 -32.02 2.20 -15.91
C LYS A 533 -33.45 1.66 -15.87
N ASP A 534 -33.72 0.57 -16.61
CA ASP A 534 -35.06 -0.02 -16.74
C ASP A 534 -35.30 -1.18 -15.75
N ASN A 535 -34.55 -1.20 -14.64
CA ASN A 535 -34.48 -2.34 -13.72
C ASN A 535 -34.08 -3.66 -14.39
N THR A 536 -33.35 -3.60 -15.52
CA THR A 536 -32.68 -4.79 -16.07
C THR A 536 -31.61 -5.26 -15.09
N ILE A 537 -31.59 -6.56 -14.80
CA ILE A 537 -30.66 -7.18 -13.87
C ILE A 537 -29.77 -8.10 -14.67
N GLU A 538 -28.46 -7.85 -14.64
CA GLU A 538 -27.44 -8.73 -15.20
C GLU A 538 -26.72 -9.41 -14.05
N ILE A 539 -26.81 -10.74 -13.97
CA ILE A 539 -26.16 -11.53 -12.91
C ILE A 539 -24.91 -12.16 -13.51
N LYS A 540 -23.77 -11.89 -12.89
CA LYS A 540 -22.52 -12.58 -13.17
C LYS A 540 -22.30 -13.64 -12.11
N PHE A 541 -22.37 -14.90 -12.53
CA PHE A 541 -22.10 -16.04 -11.66
C PHE A 541 -20.59 -16.31 -11.53
N ASN A 542 -20.18 -16.93 -10.43
CA ASN A 542 -18.78 -17.33 -10.21
C ASN A 542 -18.36 -18.50 -11.12
N PHE A 543 -19.31 -19.26 -11.69
CA PHE A 543 -19.06 -20.48 -12.46
C PHE A 543 -19.11 -20.30 -13.99
N GLU A 544 -19.40 -19.09 -14.50
CA GLU A 544 -19.42 -18.80 -15.94
C GLU A 544 -18.31 -17.81 -16.32
N GLU A 545 -17.44 -18.21 -17.25
CA GLU A 545 -16.42 -17.33 -17.84
C GLU A 545 -17.01 -16.29 -18.84
N ALA A 546 -18.34 -16.22 -19.03
CA ALA A 546 -18.98 -15.17 -19.82
C ALA A 546 -20.40 -14.83 -19.30
N PRO A 547 -20.76 -13.54 -19.16
CA PRO A 547 -22.08 -13.14 -18.68
C PRO A 547 -23.04 -12.88 -19.84
N VAL A 548 -24.09 -13.70 -20.05
CA VAL A 548 -25.28 -13.25 -20.80
C VAL A 548 -26.54 -13.92 -20.26
N LEU A 549 -27.23 -13.25 -19.35
CA LEU A 549 -28.68 -13.41 -19.17
C LEU A 549 -29.26 -12.01 -18.98
N THR A 550 -29.79 -11.42 -20.05
CA THR A 550 -30.61 -10.21 -19.99
C THR A 550 -32.08 -10.61 -19.92
N GLU A 551 -32.62 -10.79 -18.71
CA GLU A 551 -34.07 -10.88 -18.54
C GLU A 551 -34.66 -9.47 -18.45
N LYS A 552 -35.56 -9.14 -19.39
CA LYS A 552 -36.38 -7.92 -19.35
C LYS A 552 -37.59 -8.15 -18.46
N LEU A 553 -37.79 -7.28 -17.46
CA LEU A 553 -39.00 -7.28 -16.64
C LEU A 553 -40.24 -6.95 -17.50
N SER A 554 -41.14 -7.92 -17.67
CA SER A 554 -42.49 -7.65 -18.19
C SER A 554 -43.36 -7.09 -17.06
N ARG A 555 -43.75 -5.81 -17.16
CA ARG A 555 -44.76 -5.20 -16.29
C ARG A 555 -46.14 -5.75 -16.67
N LYS A 556 -46.72 -6.62 -15.84
CA LYS A 556 -48.19 -6.74 -15.78
C LYS A 556 -48.75 -5.47 -15.13
N VAL A 557 -49.12 -4.50 -15.96
CA VAL A 557 -50.04 -3.43 -15.57
C VAL A 557 -51.38 -4.10 -15.26
N ARG A 558 -51.74 -4.19 -13.98
CA ARG A 558 -53.14 -4.41 -13.60
C ARG A 558 -53.86 -3.10 -13.89
N ARG A 559 -54.71 -3.10 -14.91
CA ARG A 559 -55.81 -2.13 -15.03
C ARG A 559 -56.74 -2.34 -13.83
N GLY A 560 -57.09 -1.24 -13.19
CA GLY A 560 -58.00 -1.11 -12.06
C GLY A 560 -58.04 0.36 -11.71
#